data_AF-A0A7D5Z5K1-F1
#
_entry.id   AF-A0A7D5Z5K1-F1
#
_cell.length_a   1.000
_cell.length_b   1.000
_cell.length_c   1.000
_cell.angle_alpha   90.00
_cell.angle_beta   90.00
_cell.angle_gamma   90.00
#
_symmetry.space_group_name_H-M   'P 1'
#
loop_
_entity.id
_entity.type
_entity.pdbx_description
1 polymer ?
#
loop_
_entity_poly.entity_id
_entity_poly.type
_entity_poly.pdbx_seq_one_letter_code
_entity_poly.pdbx_strand_id
1 'polypeptide(L)'
;MSEFAPFGGSDEEYASVRKHQAEVEADPDNFESWENYIKSSETLDGGLNRNSSPQALATFREAYDRFLHKFPLLFGYWKKYADMEFNIAGPESAEMVYERGCACITNSVDLWTDYCSFKMETTHDPQIVRDLFERGASLVGLDFLAHPFWDKYIEYEERQEAQDRIYAIHARVIRIPMHQYARYYERFRNLAHTRPLSEVVPADVLSRFQAEVEAESAAQGGGARPELEIERDIRAKIDAMYYEVFTATQQEVSKRWTYESEIKRPYFHVTELEHSQLNNWRKYLDFEEAEGDFDRAVSLYERCLVTCAFYDEFWFRYARWMAAQDGKDEETRHIYIRASIFVPISRPGIRMQWAYLEESCGRIDVAIDIHAAILMKLPDCVEVVVSWAHLQRRQNGLEAAVQVYRDQIDAPTVDLYTKAALVAEWAQLLWKVKGSAEDARAVFLKNSQWYGDSLVFWEKWFAFELDQSATGEEEKDTAERIKSVFDEFRTKSKLSGSVKQELARVYMNYLVQRGGKDAMTIFLEVDRDMFGPASISKSTIASKENGTTGGELDEASRRKAEARLFAFYETHTEPNTAAQGPADFN
;
A
#
# COMPACT_ATOMS: atom_id res chain seq x y z
N MET A 1 31.10 -56.40 -5.45
CA MET A 1 31.48 -55.08 -5.98
C MET A 1 30.27 -54.20 -5.83
N SER A 2 30.33 -53.30 -4.86
CA SER A 2 29.29 -52.31 -4.54
C SER A 2 29.55 -51.07 -5.39
N GLU A 3 28.64 -50.76 -6.31
CA GLU A 3 28.58 -49.42 -6.89
C GLU A 3 27.58 -48.60 -6.06
N PHE A 4 28.16 -47.79 -5.18
CA PHE A 4 27.50 -46.62 -4.61
C PHE A 4 27.10 -45.70 -5.77
N ALA A 5 25.79 -45.52 -5.98
CA ALA A 5 25.28 -44.45 -6.82
C ALA A 5 25.66 -43.09 -6.19
N PRO A 6 26.08 -42.08 -6.95
CA PRO A 6 26.38 -40.77 -6.40
C PRO A 6 25.06 -40.14 -5.93
N PHE A 7 24.98 -39.83 -4.65
CA PHE A 7 23.98 -38.94 -4.07
C PHE A 7 24.25 -37.51 -4.58
N GLY A 8 23.59 -37.12 -5.65
CA GLY A 8 23.54 -35.74 -6.15
C GLY A 8 22.52 -35.66 -7.27
N GLY A 9 21.51 -34.80 -7.13
CA GLY A 9 20.47 -34.57 -8.14
C GLY A 9 21.05 -34.37 -9.54
N SER A 10 20.29 -34.77 -10.55
CA SER A 10 20.78 -34.77 -11.92
C SER A 10 21.22 -33.36 -12.34
N ASP A 11 22.31 -33.24 -13.08
CA ASP A 11 22.80 -31.93 -13.59
C ASP A 11 21.71 -31.16 -14.36
N GLU A 12 20.75 -31.90 -14.95
CA GLU A 12 19.57 -31.38 -15.63
C GLU A 12 18.57 -30.69 -14.67
N GLU A 13 18.30 -31.26 -13.50
CA GLU A 13 17.44 -30.65 -12.48
C GLU A 13 18.01 -29.30 -12.03
N TYR A 14 19.30 -29.27 -11.68
CA TYR A 14 19.96 -28.02 -11.28
C TYR A 14 20.06 -27.01 -12.44
N ALA A 15 20.14 -27.46 -13.69
CA ALA A 15 20.10 -26.57 -14.85
C ALA A 15 18.71 -25.92 -15.01
N SER A 16 17.63 -26.68 -14.76
CA SER A 16 16.26 -26.17 -14.77
C SER A 16 16.06 -25.09 -13.69
N VAL A 17 16.51 -25.35 -12.46
CA VAL A 17 16.43 -24.37 -11.36
C VAL A 17 17.18 -23.08 -11.69
N ARG A 18 18.41 -23.17 -12.24
CA ARG A 18 19.18 -21.98 -12.65
C ARG A 18 18.49 -21.19 -13.77
N LYS A 19 17.82 -21.87 -14.70
CA LYS A 19 17.06 -21.22 -15.77
C LYS A 19 15.91 -20.40 -15.18
N HIS A 20 15.10 -21.01 -14.33
CA HIS A 20 13.96 -20.31 -13.71
C HIS A 20 14.40 -19.21 -12.74
N GLN A 21 15.54 -19.38 -12.06
CA GLN A 21 16.15 -18.31 -11.27
C GLN A 21 16.51 -17.10 -12.14
N ALA A 22 17.11 -17.31 -13.32
CA ALA A 22 17.45 -16.23 -14.24
C ALA A 22 16.20 -15.54 -14.81
N GLU A 23 15.11 -16.27 -15.06
CA GLU A 23 13.82 -15.72 -15.48
C GLU A 23 13.24 -14.78 -14.39
N VAL A 24 13.28 -15.21 -13.13
CA VAL A 24 12.86 -14.40 -11.98
C VAL A 24 13.74 -13.17 -11.77
N GLU A 25 15.05 -13.27 -12.00
CA GLU A 25 15.97 -12.13 -11.89
C GLU A 25 15.78 -11.12 -13.02
N ALA A 26 15.35 -11.56 -14.19
CA ALA A 26 15.02 -10.70 -15.32
C ALA A 26 13.69 -9.95 -15.14
N ASP A 27 12.68 -10.61 -14.56
CA ASP A 27 11.37 -10.02 -14.26
C ASP A 27 10.84 -10.50 -12.90
N PRO A 28 11.21 -9.81 -11.80
CA PRO A 28 10.80 -10.19 -10.45
C PRO A 28 9.30 -10.04 -10.17
N ASP A 29 8.55 -9.33 -11.01
CA ASP A 29 7.11 -9.11 -10.85
C ASP A 29 6.28 -10.21 -11.55
N ASN A 30 6.90 -11.01 -12.41
CA ASN A 30 6.23 -12.13 -13.09
C ASN A 30 6.00 -13.32 -12.16
N PHE A 31 4.75 -13.47 -11.70
CA PHE A 31 4.36 -14.55 -10.81
C PHE A 31 4.56 -15.96 -11.38
N GLU A 32 4.35 -16.16 -12.69
CA GLU A 32 4.51 -17.48 -13.32
C GLU A 32 5.97 -17.96 -13.30
N SER A 33 6.91 -17.05 -13.51
CA SER A 33 8.36 -17.32 -13.39
C SER A 33 8.72 -17.83 -11.99
N TRP A 34 8.13 -17.22 -10.94
CA TRP A 34 8.32 -17.67 -9.56
C TRP A 34 7.70 -19.04 -9.29
N GLU A 35 6.49 -19.31 -9.79
CA GLU A 35 5.88 -20.64 -9.62
C GLU A 35 6.74 -21.74 -10.24
N ASN A 36 7.31 -21.49 -11.42
CA ASN A 36 8.19 -22.44 -12.09
C ASN A 36 9.50 -22.64 -11.32
N TYR A 37 10.07 -21.56 -10.76
CA TYR A 37 11.25 -21.64 -9.90
C TYR A 37 10.98 -22.51 -8.66
N ILE A 38 9.88 -22.25 -7.94
CA ILE A 38 9.48 -23.05 -6.78
C ILE A 38 9.26 -24.52 -7.15
N LYS A 39 8.45 -24.80 -8.18
CA LYS A 39 8.18 -26.17 -8.65
C LYS A 39 9.46 -26.92 -8.98
N SER A 40 10.41 -26.28 -9.69
CA SER A 40 11.69 -26.90 -10.04
C SER A 40 12.56 -27.21 -8.81
N SER A 41 12.55 -26.34 -7.79
CA SER A 41 13.30 -26.53 -6.55
C SER A 41 12.79 -27.70 -5.70
N GLU A 42 11.47 -27.94 -5.71
CA GLU A 42 10.83 -29.04 -4.95
C GLU A 42 11.14 -30.42 -5.52
N THR A 43 11.40 -30.49 -6.83
CA THR A 43 11.69 -31.72 -7.55
C THR A 43 13.16 -32.17 -7.48
N LEU A 44 14.04 -31.35 -6.88
CA LEU A 44 15.45 -31.68 -6.70
C LEU A 44 15.62 -33.02 -5.96
N ASP A 45 16.64 -33.79 -6.38
CA ASP A 45 16.95 -35.13 -5.84
C ASP A 45 15.77 -36.13 -6.00
N GLY A 46 14.90 -35.92 -7.00
CA GLY A 46 13.71 -36.75 -7.25
C GLY A 46 12.56 -36.49 -6.27
N GLY A 47 12.60 -35.38 -5.53
CA GLY A 47 11.65 -35.02 -4.49
C GLY A 47 12.33 -34.93 -3.12
N LEU A 48 12.27 -33.75 -2.53
CA LEU A 48 12.98 -33.45 -1.29
C LEU A 48 12.49 -34.29 -0.11
N ASN A 49 13.44 -34.82 0.66
CA ASN A 49 13.22 -35.59 1.86
C ASN A 49 14.40 -35.44 2.84
N ARG A 50 14.33 -36.12 3.99
CA ARG A 50 15.36 -36.05 5.04
C ARG A 50 16.78 -36.41 4.59
N ASN A 51 16.90 -37.21 3.52
CA ASN A 51 18.19 -37.69 3.00
C ASN A 51 18.65 -36.92 1.76
N SER A 52 17.92 -35.87 1.34
CA SER A 52 18.32 -35.01 0.23
C SER A 52 19.65 -34.31 0.52
N SER A 53 20.36 -33.96 -0.54
CA SER A 53 21.65 -33.30 -0.45
C SER A 53 21.54 -31.93 0.23
N PRO A 54 22.54 -31.50 1.03
CA PRO A 54 22.53 -30.16 1.65
C PRO A 54 22.39 -29.03 0.63
N GLN A 55 22.92 -29.23 -0.58
CA GLN A 55 22.81 -28.27 -1.68
C GLN A 55 21.36 -28.15 -2.18
N ALA A 56 20.65 -29.26 -2.35
CA ALA A 56 19.25 -29.25 -2.78
C ALA A 56 18.38 -28.55 -1.73
N LEU A 57 18.57 -28.88 -0.45
CA LEU A 57 17.84 -28.26 0.67
C LEU A 57 18.11 -26.75 0.77
N ALA A 58 19.36 -26.32 0.60
CA ALA A 58 19.71 -24.89 0.60
C ALA A 58 19.05 -24.15 -0.57
N THR A 59 19.09 -24.75 -1.78
CA THR A 59 18.49 -24.17 -2.99
C THR A 59 16.97 -24.02 -2.85
N PHE A 60 16.30 -25.02 -2.28
CA PHE A 60 14.87 -25.00 -1.99
C PHE A 60 14.49 -23.92 -0.97
N ARG A 61 15.20 -23.86 0.15
CA ARG A 61 14.96 -22.84 1.19
C ARG A 61 15.17 -21.44 0.65
N GLU A 62 16.24 -21.22 -0.11
CA GLU A 62 16.51 -19.93 -0.76
C GLU A 62 15.39 -19.55 -1.74
N ALA A 63 14.91 -20.50 -2.55
CA ALA A 63 13.82 -20.25 -3.49
C ALA A 63 12.55 -19.81 -2.76
N TYR A 64 12.14 -20.53 -1.71
CA TYR A 64 10.98 -20.19 -0.89
C TYR A 64 11.15 -18.86 -0.14
N ASP A 65 12.32 -18.62 0.46
CA ASP A 65 12.60 -17.39 1.20
C ASP A 65 12.55 -16.16 0.29
N ARG A 66 13.12 -16.24 -0.93
CA ARG A 66 13.05 -15.17 -1.93
C ARG A 66 11.63 -14.96 -2.45
N PHE A 67 10.92 -16.06 -2.74
CA PHE A 67 9.55 -15.99 -3.25
C PHE A 67 8.58 -15.37 -2.24
N LEU A 68 8.62 -15.83 -1.00
CA LEU A 68 7.75 -15.33 0.07
C LEU A 68 8.20 -13.96 0.61
N HIS A 69 9.44 -13.55 0.36
CA HIS A 69 9.83 -12.15 0.53
C HIS A 69 9.14 -11.23 -0.50
N LYS A 70 8.98 -11.69 -1.75
CA LYS A 70 8.31 -10.93 -2.82
C LYS A 70 6.79 -10.99 -2.75
N PHE A 71 6.22 -12.15 -2.44
CA PHE A 71 4.78 -12.37 -2.34
C PHE A 71 4.38 -12.90 -0.95
N PRO A 72 4.58 -12.10 0.12
CA PRO A 72 4.39 -12.55 1.49
C PRO A 72 2.94 -12.90 1.85
N LEU A 73 1.95 -12.42 1.09
CA LEU A 73 0.51 -12.63 1.35
C LEU A 73 -0.04 -13.97 0.85
N LEU A 74 0.80 -14.83 0.26
CA LEU A 74 0.42 -16.15 -0.24
C LEU A 74 0.46 -17.21 0.88
N PHE A 75 -0.54 -17.18 1.76
CA PHE A 75 -0.62 -18.09 2.92
C PHE A 75 -0.51 -19.57 2.54
N GLY A 76 -1.05 -19.98 1.39
CA GLY A 76 -0.97 -21.37 0.91
C GLY A 76 0.47 -21.84 0.67
N TYR A 77 1.36 -20.95 0.24
CA TYR A 77 2.79 -21.27 0.06
C TYR A 77 3.56 -21.27 1.38
N TRP A 78 3.18 -20.44 2.36
CA TRP A 78 3.70 -20.56 3.73
C TRP A 78 3.36 -21.91 4.36
N LYS A 79 2.10 -22.36 4.24
CA LYS A 79 1.67 -23.68 4.69
C LYS A 79 2.47 -24.78 4.01
N LYS A 80 2.57 -24.75 2.68
CA LYS A 80 3.33 -25.73 1.89
C LYS A 80 4.80 -25.79 2.31
N TYR A 81 5.42 -24.63 2.57
CA TYR A 81 6.79 -24.56 3.05
C TYR A 81 6.94 -25.19 4.45
N ALA A 82 6.03 -24.88 5.37
CA ALA A 82 6.03 -25.46 6.71
C ALA A 82 5.85 -26.99 6.68
N ASP A 83 4.95 -27.50 5.84
CA ASP A 83 4.73 -28.94 5.64
C ASP A 83 6.01 -29.63 5.10
N MET A 84 6.70 -29.01 4.15
CA MET A 84 7.97 -29.54 3.62
C MET A 84 9.08 -29.53 4.68
N GLU A 85 9.24 -28.43 5.41
CA GLU A 85 10.22 -28.35 6.51
C GLU A 85 9.91 -29.33 7.64
N PHE A 86 8.64 -29.58 7.96
CA PHE A 86 8.27 -30.60 8.92
C PHE A 86 8.75 -31.99 8.49
N ASN A 87 8.55 -32.34 7.22
CA ASN A 87 8.98 -33.61 6.65
C ASN A 87 10.51 -33.75 6.58
N ILE A 88 11.22 -32.67 6.27
CA ILE A 88 12.69 -32.65 6.09
C ILE A 88 13.42 -32.54 7.43
N ALA A 89 13.10 -31.54 8.24
CA ALA A 89 13.87 -31.15 9.42
C ALA A 89 13.10 -31.30 10.74
N GLY A 90 11.79 -31.55 10.69
CA GLY A 90 10.97 -31.78 11.88
C GLY A 90 10.28 -30.52 12.41
N PRO A 91 9.66 -30.61 13.60
CA PRO A 91 8.71 -29.61 14.08
C PRO A 91 9.31 -28.23 14.34
N GLU A 92 10.53 -28.14 14.85
CA GLU A 92 11.18 -26.86 15.14
C GLU A 92 11.38 -26.01 13.87
N SER A 93 11.76 -26.65 12.75
CA SER A 93 11.95 -25.95 11.47
C SER A 93 10.61 -25.46 10.91
N ALA A 94 9.57 -26.31 10.94
CA ALA A 94 8.23 -25.95 10.49
C ALA A 94 7.64 -24.80 11.32
N GLU A 95 7.86 -24.81 12.63
CA GLU A 95 7.44 -23.73 13.52
C GLU A 95 8.06 -22.39 13.15
N MET A 96 9.36 -22.35 12.80
CA MET A 96 9.99 -21.12 12.33
C MET A 96 9.35 -20.58 11.05
N VAL A 97 8.91 -21.45 10.15
CA VAL A 97 8.20 -21.06 8.93
C VAL A 97 6.81 -20.49 9.27
N TYR A 98 6.05 -21.14 10.16
CA TYR A 98 4.76 -20.63 10.62
C TYR A 98 4.87 -19.26 11.29
N GLU A 99 5.84 -19.08 12.20
CA GLU A 99 6.06 -17.79 12.86
C GLU A 99 6.37 -16.67 11.87
N ARG A 100 7.21 -16.95 10.86
CA ARG A 100 7.48 -16.00 9.77
C ARG A 100 6.23 -15.70 8.95
N GLY A 101 5.45 -16.72 8.59
CA GLY A 101 4.22 -16.57 7.82
C GLY A 101 3.17 -15.74 8.56
N CYS A 102 2.91 -16.04 9.84
CA CYS A 102 1.98 -15.29 10.68
C CYS A 102 2.46 -13.85 10.96
N ALA A 103 3.77 -13.60 10.99
CA ALA A 103 4.30 -12.24 11.08
C ALA A 103 4.09 -11.45 9.77
N CYS A 104 4.11 -12.12 8.62
CA CYS A 104 3.87 -11.50 7.32
C CYS A 104 2.38 -11.28 7.02
N ILE A 105 1.52 -12.21 7.45
CA ILE A 105 0.06 -12.20 7.23
C ILE A 105 -0.65 -12.36 8.57
N THR A 106 -0.60 -11.32 9.38
CA THR A 106 -1.13 -11.34 10.76
C THR A 106 -2.61 -11.69 10.84
N ASN A 107 -3.38 -11.38 9.81
CA ASN A 107 -4.83 -11.55 9.75
C ASN A 107 -5.30 -12.78 8.94
N SER A 108 -4.42 -13.72 8.56
CA SER A 108 -4.85 -14.94 7.86
C SER A 108 -5.45 -15.96 8.83
N VAL A 109 -6.78 -16.09 8.82
CA VAL A 109 -7.51 -17.11 9.61
C VAL A 109 -6.98 -18.51 9.30
N ASP A 110 -6.77 -18.83 8.02
CA ASP A 110 -6.31 -20.14 7.57
C ASP A 110 -4.91 -20.47 8.12
N LEU A 111 -3.97 -19.54 8.02
CA LEU A 111 -2.59 -19.77 8.48
C LEU A 111 -2.51 -19.92 9.99
N TRP A 112 -3.26 -19.12 10.76
CA TRP A 112 -3.35 -19.29 12.21
C TRP A 112 -4.02 -20.61 12.61
N THR A 113 -5.07 -21.02 11.89
CA THR A 113 -5.74 -22.30 12.12
C THR A 113 -4.78 -23.46 11.86
N ASP A 114 -4.02 -23.40 10.78
CA ASP A 114 -3.02 -24.39 10.43
C ASP A 114 -1.88 -24.45 11.45
N TYR A 115 -1.35 -23.29 11.88
CA TYR A 115 -0.27 -23.26 12.87
C TYR A 115 -0.73 -23.81 14.22
N CYS A 116 -1.93 -23.43 14.69
CA CYS A 116 -2.46 -23.97 15.94
C CYS A 116 -2.73 -25.48 15.83
N SER A 117 -3.22 -25.95 14.68
CA SER A 117 -3.41 -27.38 14.38
C SER A 117 -2.09 -28.15 14.42
N PHE A 118 -1.05 -27.60 13.80
CA PHE A 118 0.30 -28.16 13.84
C PHE A 118 0.84 -28.21 15.28
N LYS A 119 0.67 -27.13 16.06
CA LYS A 119 1.22 -27.04 17.41
C LYS A 119 0.52 -27.99 18.37
N MET A 120 -0.80 -28.17 18.26
CA MET A 120 -1.54 -29.13 19.10
C MET A 120 -1.18 -30.61 18.81
N GLU A 121 -0.64 -30.92 17.63
CA GLU A 121 -0.19 -32.26 17.26
C GLU A 121 1.27 -32.53 17.63
N THR A 122 2.09 -31.49 17.71
CA THR A 122 3.53 -31.59 17.92
C THR A 122 4.00 -31.21 19.33
N THR A 123 3.16 -30.51 20.09
CA THR A 123 3.48 -30.02 21.44
C THR A 123 2.56 -30.63 22.49
N HIS A 124 3.16 -31.20 23.55
CA HIS A 124 2.42 -31.84 24.64
C HIS A 124 2.16 -30.90 25.83
N ASP A 125 2.77 -29.71 25.85
CA ASP A 125 2.52 -28.69 26.86
C ASP A 125 1.25 -27.90 26.54
N PRO A 126 0.18 -28.02 27.36
CA PRO A 126 -1.08 -27.35 27.06
C PRO A 126 -1.02 -25.83 27.17
N GLN A 127 -0.10 -25.27 27.97
CA GLN A 127 -0.01 -23.83 28.13
C GLN A 127 0.53 -23.18 26.86
N ILE A 128 1.56 -23.77 26.25
CA ILE A 128 2.15 -23.27 24.99
C ILE A 128 1.11 -23.25 23.87
N VAL A 129 0.30 -24.30 23.75
CA VAL A 129 -0.75 -24.39 22.72
C VAL A 129 -1.84 -23.34 22.97
N ARG A 130 -2.26 -23.15 24.23
CA ARG A 130 -3.25 -22.12 24.60
C ARG A 130 -2.75 -20.71 24.36
N ASP A 131 -1.52 -20.41 24.73
CA ASP A 131 -0.91 -19.10 24.49
C ASP A 131 -0.87 -18.78 23.00
N LEU A 132 -0.60 -19.78 22.16
CA LEU A 132 -0.65 -19.64 20.71
C LEU A 132 -2.07 -19.37 20.19
N PHE A 133 -3.09 -20.09 20.70
CA PHE A 133 -4.48 -19.81 20.36
C PHE A 133 -4.93 -18.42 20.83
N GLU A 134 -4.58 -17.97 22.02
CA GLU A 134 -4.94 -16.61 22.47
C GLU A 134 -4.25 -15.54 21.62
N ARG A 135 -2.99 -15.76 21.22
CA ARG A 135 -2.30 -14.89 20.28
C ARG A 135 -3.02 -14.83 18.93
N GLY A 136 -3.39 -15.99 18.36
CA GLY A 136 -4.19 -16.05 17.14
C GLY A 136 -5.55 -15.35 17.30
N ALA A 137 -6.25 -15.57 18.41
CA ALA A 137 -7.56 -14.97 18.68
C ALA A 137 -7.49 -13.43 18.77
N SER A 138 -6.36 -12.87 19.23
CA SER A 138 -6.16 -11.41 19.27
C SER A 138 -5.99 -10.79 17.88
N LEU A 139 -5.59 -11.58 16.88
CA LEU A 139 -5.30 -11.10 15.52
C LEU A 139 -6.40 -11.45 14.51
N VAL A 140 -6.95 -12.66 14.57
CA VAL A 140 -7.96 -13.16 13.61
C VAL A 140 -9.33 -13.42 14.22
N GLY A 141 -9.47 -13.31 15.55
CA GLY A 141 -10.70 -13.69 16.24
C GLY A 141 -11.93 -12.85 15.89
N LEU A 142 -11.73 -11.62 15.40
CA LEU A 142 -12.78 -10.70 14.95
C LEU A 142 -13.14 -10.83 13.46
N ASP A 143 -12.41 -11.65 12.69
CA ASP A 143 -12.71 -11.85 11.27
C ASP A 143 -14.12 -12.46 11.10
N PHE A 144 -14.87 -11.97 10.12
CA PHE A 144 -16.23 -12.43 9.84
C PHE A 144 -16.30 -13.93 9.54
N LEU A 145 -15.23 -14.50 9.00
CA LEU A 145 -15.05 -15.90 8.67
C LEU A 145 -14.10 -16.64 9.64
N ALA A 146 -13.87 -16.13 10.86
CA ALA A 146 -13.00 -16.75 11.88
C ALA A 146 -13.49 -18.11 12.43
N HIS A 147 -14.64 -18.63 11.99
CA HIS A 147 -15.24 -19.86 12.49
C HIS A 147 -14.33 -21.11 12.43
N PRO A 148 -13.47 -21.35 11.40
CA PRO A 148 -12.58 -22.50 11.40
C PRO A 148 -11.54 -22.44 12.53
N PHE A 149 -11.05 -21.23 12.83
CA PHE A 149 -10.10 -20.99 13.91
C PHE A 149 -10.74 -21.28 15.28
N TRP A 150 -11.94 -20.73 15.53
CA TRP A 150 -12.67 -20.95 16.78
C TRP A 150 -13.07 -22.42 16.97
N ASP A 151 -13.48 -23.10 15.89
CA ASP A 151 -13.76 -24.54 15.91
C ASP A 151 -12.53 -25.33 16.33
N LYS A 152 -11.35 -24.97 15.79
CA LYS A 152 -10.10 -25.63 16.15
C LYS A 152 -9.71 -25.41 17.61
N TYR A 153 -9.92 -24.21 18.14
CA TYR A 153 -9.64 -23.91 19.54
C TYR A 153 -10.58 -24.69 20.48
N ILE A 154 -11.86 -24.75 20.14
CA ILE A 154 -12.84 -25.54 20.88
C ILE A 154 -12.50 -27.04 20.82
N GLU A 155 -12.17 -27.56 19.63
CA GLU A 155 -11.75 -28.95 19.43
C GLU A 155 -10.54 -29.31 20.32
N TYR A 156 -9.57 -28.40 20.42
CA TYR A 156 -8.42 -28.59 21.30
C TYR A 156 -8.83 -28.71 22.77
N GLU A 157 -9.65 -27.80 23.28
CA GLU A 157 -10.10 -27.86 24.69
C GLU A 157 -11.03 -29.05 24.97
N GLU A 158 -11.77 -29.54 23.98
CA GLU A 158 -12.50 -30.81 24.05
C GLU A 158 -11.57 -32.00 24.23
N ARG A 159 -10.47 -32.06 23.46
CA ARG A 159 -9.43 -33.12 23.62
C ARG A 159 -8.73 -33.05 24.98
N GLN A 160 -8.63 -31.85 25.58
CA GLN A 160 -8.10 -31.65 26.93
C GLN A 160 -9.14 -31.88 28.04
N GLU A 161 -10.39 -32.20 27.69
CA GLU A 161 -11.53 -32.34 28.61
C GLU A 161 -11.77 -31.09 29.49
N ALA A 162 -11.32 -29.92 29.04
CA ALA A 162 -11.32 -28.68 29.81
C ALA A 162 -12.65 -27.93 29.66
N GLN A 163 -13.71 -28.48 30.27
CA GLN A 163 -15.09 -27.98 30.13
C GLN A 163 -15.23 -26.47 30.42
N ASP A 164 -14.52 -25.95 31.41
CA ASP A 164 -14.58 -24.53 31.79
C ASP A 164 -14.06 -23.61 30.70
N ARG A 165 -13.00 -24.03 29.99
CA ARG A 165 -12.44 -23.29 28.86
C ARG A 165 -13.37 -23.36 27.65
N ILE A 166 -13.95 -24.52 27.37
CA ILE A 166 -14.93 -24.67 26.30
C ILE A 166 -16.09 -23.69 26.51
N TYR A 167 -16.61 -23.60 27.73
CA TYR A 167 -17.67 -22.66 28.08
C TYR A 167 -17.23 -21.20 27.93
N ALA A 168 -16.04 -20.85 28.44
CA ALA A 168 -15.49 -19.49 28.34
C ALA A 168 -15.29 -19.04 26.87
N ILE A 169 -14.79 -19.92 26.00
CA ILE A 169 -14.62 -19.64 24.58
C ILE A 169 -15.99 -19.39 23.92
N HIS A 170 -16.99 -20.25 24.17
CA HIS A 170 -18.34 -20.03 23.65
C HIS A 170 -18.94 -18.71 24.15
N ALA A 171 -18.78 -18.40 25.44
CA ALA A 171 -19.22 -17.14 26.01
C ALA A 171 -18.56 -15.93 25.31
N ARG A 172 -17.29 -16.01 24.93
CA ARG A 172 -16.61 -14.99 24.14
C ARG A 172 -17.20 -14.91 22.72
N VAL A 173 -17.29 -16.03 22.02
CA VAL A 173 -17.64 -16.12 20.59
C VAL A 173 -19.07 -15.62 20.29
N ILE A 174 -20.04 -15.84 21.19
CA ILE A 174 -21.44 -15.39 20.96
C ILE A 174 -21.60 -13.87 20.88
N ARG A 175 -20.59 -13.11 21.29
CA ARG A 175 -20.55 -11.63 21.25
C ARG A 175 -19.86 -11.09 19.99
N ILE A 176 -19.28 -11.96 19.17
CA ILE A 176 -18.54 -11.57 17.97
C ILE A 176 -19.46 -11.73 16.75
N PRO A 177 -19.70 -10.68 15.96
CA PRO A 177 -20.54 -10.78 14.77
C PRO A 177 -19.78 -11.46 13.62
N MET A 178 -19.91 -12.78 13.56
CA MET A 178 -19.30 -13.65 12.54
C MET A 178 -20.35 -14.50 11.80
N HIS A 179 -20.01 -15.06 10.64
CA HIS A 179 -20.95 -15.78 9.78
C HIS A 179 -21.73 -16.91 10.50
N GLN A 180 -21.06 -17.75 11.27
CA GLN A 180 -21.68 -18.91 11.94
C GLN A 180 -22.11 -18.65 13.39
N TYR A 181 -22.38 -17.38 13.76
CA TYR A 181 -22.73 -16.98 15.13
C TYR A 181 -23.85 -17.80 15.77
N ALA A 182 -24.90 -18.15 15.00
CA ALA A 182 -26.05 -18.89 15.51
C ALA A 182 -25.69 -20.30 16.00
N ARG A 183 -24.80 -21.00 15.29
CA ARG A 183 -24.31 -22.34 15.68
C ARG A 183 -23.60 -22.30 17.03
N TYR A 184 -22.77 -21.28 17.26
CA TYR A 184 -22.08 -21.10 18.53
C TYR A 184 -23.04 -20.74 19.66
N TYR A 185 -24.06 -19.92 19.38
CA TYR A 185 -25.08 -19.58 20.36
C TYR A 185 -25.92 -20.78 20.81
N GLU A 186 -26.37 -21.62 19.86
CA GLU A 186 -27.11 -22.85 20.19
C GLU A 186 -26.28 -23.78 21.07
N ARG A 187 -25.00 -23.96 20.73
CA ARG A 187 -24.08 -24.77 21.53
C ARG A 187 -23.81 -24.17 22.91
N PHE A 188 -23.59 -22.86 22.99
CA PHE A 188 -23.45 -22.12 24.25
C PHE A 188 -24.66 -22.30 25.16
N ARG A 189 -25.87 -22.15 24.61
CA ARG A 189 -27.13 -22.30 25.36
C ARG A 189 -27.25 -23.68 25.99
N ASN A 190 -26.95 -24.74 25.23
CA ASN A 190 -26.97 -26.11 25.74
C ASN A 190 -25.96 -26.31 26.89
N LEU A 191 -24.76 -25.74 26.78
CA LEU A 191 -23.75 -25.78 27.83
C LEU A 191 -24.16 -24.99 29.08
N ALA A 192 -24.81 -23.84 28.91
CA ALA A 192 -25.29 -23.01 30.03
C ALA A 192 -26.36 -23.73 30.87
N HIS A 193 -27.22 -24.54 30.25
CA HIS A 193 -28.25 -25.31 30.95
C HIS A 193 -27.71 -26.41 31.86
N THR A 194 -26.53 -26.97 31.57
CA THR A 194 -25.94 -28.07 32.36
C THR A 194 -25.02 -27.60 33.47
N ARG A 195 -24.71 -26.29 33.52
CA ARG A 195 -23.78 -25.70 34.48
C ARG A 195 -24.46 -25.10 35.72
N PRO A 196 -23.75 -25.02 36.86
CA PRO A 196 -24.20 -24.25 38.03
C PRO A 196 -24.37 -22.77 37.70
N LEU A 197 -25.40 -22.12 38.26
CA LEU A 197 -25.70 -20.72 37.97
C LEU A 197 -24.53 -19.75 38.27
N SER A 198 -23.73 -20.05 39.29
CA SER A 198 -22.54 -19.27 39.68
C SER A 198 -21.42 -19.29 38.66
N GLU A 199 -21.41 -20.26 37.73
CA GLU A 199 -20.42 -20.37 36.65
C GLU A 199 -20.93 -19.81 35.32
N VAL A 200 -22.26 -19.70 35.17
CA VAL A 200 -22.89 -19.23 33.93
C VAL A 200 -22.85 -17.71 33.82
N VAL A 201 -23.05 -17.00 34.93
CA VAL A 201 -23.06 -15.53 34.97
C VAL A 201 -22.20 -14.99 36.12
N PRO A 202 -21.67 -13.76 36.01
CA PRO A 202 -21.00 -13.07 37.10
C PRO A 202 -21.85 -12.96 38.37
N ALA A 203 -21.20 -12.92 39.54
CA ALA A 203 -21.87 -12.97 40.86
C ALA A 203 -22.83 -11.79 41.11
N ASP A 204 -22.52 -10.61 40.58
CA ASP A 204 -23.34 -9.40 40.63
C ASP A 204 -24.63 -9.57 39.80
N VAL A 205 -24.50 -10.14 38.60
CA VAL A 205 -25.63 -10.43 37.72
C VAL A 205 -26.54 -11.51 38.32
N LEU A 206 -25.93 -12.56 38.90
CA LEU A 206 -26.68 -13.61 39.58
C LEU A 206 -27.47 -13.06 40.77
N SER A 207 -26.83 -12.24 41.61
CA SER A 207 -27.46 -11.62 42.77
C SER A 207 -28.62 -10.71 42.38
N ARG A 208 -28.47 -9.95 41.27
CA ARG A 208 -29.55 -9.13 40.72
C ARG A 208 -30.75 -9.98 40.31
N PHE A 209 -30.53 -11.06 39.55
CA PHE A 209 -31.63 -11.93 39.12
C PHE A 209 -32.28 -12.68 40.27
N GLN A 210 -31.51 -13.10 41.29
CA GLN A 210 -32.06 -13.67 42.51
C GLN A 210 -32.99 -12.68 43.22
N ALA A 211 -32.57 -11.42 43.37
CA ALA A 211 -33.40 -10.39 43.98
C ALA A 211 -34.66 -10.07 43.17
N GLU A 212 -34.58 -10.07 41.83
CA GLU A 212 -35.75 -9.88 40.96
C GLU A 212 -36.76 -11.03 41.11
N VAL A 213 -36.30 -12.29 41.11
CA VAL A 213 -37.17 -13.46 41.29
C VAL A 213 -37.80 -13.47 42.70
N GLU A 214 -37.05 -13.07 43.73
CA GLU A 214 -37.56 -12.94 45.09
C GLU A 214 -38.64 -11.85 45.18
N ALA A 215 -38.42 -10.70 44.54
CA ALA A 215 -39.40 -9.61 44.48
C ALA A 215 -40.68 -10.01 43.73
N GLU A 216 -40.55 -10.73 42.60
CA GLU A 216 -41.69 -11.27 41.85
C GLU A 216 -42.48 -12.30 42.67
N SER A 217 -41.79 -13.16 43.42
CA SER A 217 -42.39 -14.13 44.33
C SER A 217 -43.13 -13.45 45.49
N ALA A 218 -42.56 -12.38 46.05
CA ALA A 218 -43.21 -11.57 47.09
C ALA A 218 -44.50 -10.90 46.56
N ALA A 219 -44.47 -10.40 45.32
CA ALA A 219 -45.63 -9.78 44.68
C ALA A 219 -46.78 -10.75 44.39
N GLN A 220 -46.49 -12.05 44.17
CA GLN A 220 -47.49 -13.10 43.92
C GLN A 220 -48.07 -13.75 45.18
N GLY A 221 -47.75 -13.25 46.38
CA GLY A 221 -48.36 -13.71 47.64
C GLY A 221 -47.44 -14.48 48.59
N GLY A 222 -46.12 -14.49 48.37
CA GLY A 222 -45.12 -14.75 49.41
C GLY A 222 -45.08 -16.15 50.02
N GLY A 223 -45.53 -17.18 49.29
CA GLY A 223 -45.38 -18.59 49.70
C GLY A 223 -43.96 -19.11 49.49
N ALA A 224 -43.50 -20.06 50.33
CA ALA A 224 -42.24 -20.77 50.10
C ALA A 224 -42.34 -21.59 48.81
N ARG A 225 -41.66 -21.13 47.75
CA ARG A 225 -41.58 -21.84 46.46
C ARG A 225 -40.49 -22.90 46.51
N PRO A 226 -40.65 -24.05 45.82
CA PRO A 226 -39.59 -25.05 45.73
C PRO A 226 -38.31 -24.44 45.14
N GLU A 227 -37.13 -24.82 45.66
CA GLU A 227 -35.82 -24.34 45.17
C GLU A 227 -35.66 -24.55 43.65
N LEU A 228 -36.19 -25.65 43.12
CA LEU A 228 -36.19 -25.96 41.68
C LEU A 228 -37.01 -24.96 40.85
N GLU A 229 -38.10 -24.41 41.39
CA GLU A 229 -38.86 -23.36 40.69
C GLU A 229 -38.10 -22.04 40.67
N ILE A 230 -37.45 -21.70 41.80
CA ILE A 230 -36.62 -20.49 41.92
C ILE A 230 -35.45 -20.58 40.94
N GLU A 231 -34.75 -21.73 40.90
CA GLU A 231 -33.65 -21.94 39.95
C GLU A 231 -34.13 -21.83 38.50
N ARG A 232 -35.28 -22.42 38.15
CA ARG A 232 -35.86 -22.33 36.81
C ARG A 232 -36.16 -20.88 36.43
N ASP A 233 -36.75 -20.11 37.33
CA ASP A 233 -37.11 -18.71 37.08
C ASP A 233 -35.84 -17.84 36.92
N ILE A 234 -34.76 -18.11 37.68
CA ILE A 234 -33.44 -17.47 37.50
C ILE A 234 -32.83 -17.86 36.14
N ARG A 235 -32.87 -19.15 35.76
CA ARG A 235 -32.39 -19.62 34.44
C ARG A 235 -33.14 -18.94 33.30
N ALA A 236 -34.45 -18.72 33.43
CA ALA A 236 -35.23 -18.01 32.43
C ALA A 236 -34.76 -16.55 32.25
N LYS A 237 -34.39 -15.85 33.33
CA LYS A 237 -33.80 -14.50 33.25
C LYS A 237 -32.42 -14.51 32.60
N ILE A 238 -31.59 -15.50 32.90
CA ILE A 238 -30.27 -15.69 32.26
C ILE A 238 -30.43 -15.97 30.75
N ASP A 239 -31.33 -16.87 30.37
CA ASP A 239 -31.66 -17.18 28.98
C ASP A 239 -32.11 -15.92 28.22
N ALA A 240 -32.97 -15.10 28.84
CA ALA A 240 -33.44 -13.84 28.24
C ALA A 240 -32.27 -12.87 28.00
N MET A 241 -31.37 -12.71 28.97
CA MET A 241 -30.17 -11.86 28.81
C MET A 241 -29.26 -12.34 27.68
N TYR A 242 -28.97 -13.65 27.59
CA TYR A 242 -28.15 -14.17 26.50
C TYR A 242 -28.87 -14.16 25.15
N TYR A 243 -30.20 -14.25 25.14
CA TYR A 243 -30.98 -14.06 23.92
C TYR A 243 -30.88 -12.61 23.42
N GLU A 244 -30.88 -11.62 24.30
CA GLU A 244 -30.60 -10.22 23.92
C GLU A 244 -29.20 -10.06 23.32
N VAL A 245 -28.17 -10.69 23.90
CA VAL A 245 -26.82 -10.73 23.32
C VAL A 245 -26.84 -11.35 21.92
N PHE A 246 -27.52 -12.48 21.75
CA PHE A 246 -27.68 -13.13 20.44
C PHE A 246 -28.38 -12.24 19.42
N THR A 247 -29.47 -11.56 19.81
CA THR A 247 -30.18 -10.62 18.94
C THR A 247 -29.30 -9.43 18.55
N ALA A 248 -28.52 -8.89 19.47
CA ALA A 248 -27.56 -7.82 19.18
C ALA A 248 -26.49 -8.30 18.17
N THR A 249 -25.87 -9.46 18.42
CA THR A 249 -24.89 -10.07 17.49
C THR A 249 -25.52 -10.33 16.12
N GLN A 250 -26.76 -10.83 16.06
CA GLN A 250 -27.49 -11.04 14.80
C GLN A 250 -27.67 -9.74 14.00
N GLN A 251 -28.02 -8.64 14.67
CA GLN A 251 -28.17 -7.34 14.02
C GLN A 251 -26.83 -6.86 13.45
N GLU A 252 -25.75 -6.97 14.22
CA GLU A 252 -24.41 -6.60 13.79
C GLU A 252 -23.88 -7.46 12.63
N VAL A 253 -24.20 -8.76 12.61
CA VAL A 253 -23.94 -9.65 11.46
C VAL A 253 -24.74 -9.21 10.24
N SER A 254 -26.03 -8.88 10.42
CA SER A 254 -26.91 -8.47 9.32
C SER A 254 -26.45 -7.17 8.66
N LYS A 255 -25.96 -6.21 9.45
CA LYS A 255 -25.37 -4.96 8.95
C LYS A 255 -24.16 -5.23 8.04
N ARG A 256 -23.31 -6.20 8.40
CA ARG A 256 -22.05 -6.49 7.70
C ARG A 256 -22.22 -7.43 6.52
N TRP A 257 -23.25 -8.28 6.57
CA TRP A 257 -23.58 -9.22 5.51
C TRP A 257 -23.79 -8.54 4.15
N THR A 258 -24.28 -7.29 4.13
CA THR A 258 -24.45 -6.52 2.89
C THR A 258 -23.14 -6.29 2.14
N TYR A 259 -22.02 -6.23 2.85
CA TYR A 259 -20.69 -6.07 2.26
C TYR A 259 -19.99 -7.41 2.10
N GLU A 260 -20.06 -8.28 3.11
CA GLU A 260 -19.39 -9.60 3.12
C GLU A 260 -19.89 -10.50 2.00
N SER A 261 -21.19 -10.44 1.65
CA SER A 261 -21.76 -11.23 0.55
C SER A 261 -21.31 -10.77 -0.84
N GLU A 262 -20.78 -9.55 -0.97
CA GLU A 262 -20.24 -9.02 -2.22
C GLU A 262 -18.75 -9.36 -2.42
N ILE A 263 -18.04 -9.75 -1.35
CA ILE A 263 -16.61 -10.12 -1.44
C ILE A 263 -16.47 -11.47 -2.13
N LYS A 264 -15.91 -11.46 -3.36
CA LYS A 264 -15.69 -12.68 -4.14
C LYS A 264 -14.34 -13.34 -3.84
N ARG A 265 -13.33 -12.55 -3.46
CA ARG A 265 -11.95 -13.01 -3.26
C ARG A 265 -11.37 -12.44 -1.95
N PRO A 266 -11.51 -13.15 -0.81
CA PRO A 266 -11.02 -12.71 0.50
C PRO A 266 -9.53 -12.99 0.74
N TYR A 267 -8.78 -13.32 -0.32
CA TYR A 267 -7.36 -13.66 -0.27
C TYR A 267 -6.58 -12.88 -1.34
N PHE A 268 -5.26 -12.78 -1.14
CA PHE A 268 -4.38 -12.10 -2.08
C PHE A 268 -4.24 -12.88 -3.40
N HIS A 269 -4.21 -12.15 -4.51
CA HIS A 269 -3.86 -12.70 -5.82
C HIS A 269 -3.28 -11.60 -6.71
N VAL A 270 -2.37 -11.97 -7.61
CA VAL A 270 -1.64 -11.04 -8.50
C VAL A 270 -2.48 -10.49 -9.67
N THR A 271 -3.78 -10.80 -9.74
CA THR A 271 -4.65 -10.35 -10.82
C THR A 271 -5.56 -9.24 -10.34
N GLU A 272 -5.86 -8.32 -11.24
CA GLU A 272 -6.69 -7.16 -10.96
C GLU A 272 -8.07 -7.55 -10.42
N LEU A 273 -8.55 -6.77 -9.47
CA LEU A 273 -9.92 -6.81 -8.98
C LEU A 273 -10.83 -6.02 -9.92
N GLU A 274 -12.11 -6.39 -9.94
CA GLU A 274 -13.12 -5.54 -10.56
C GLU A 274 -13.30 -4.24 -9.76
N HIS A 275 -13.56 -3.12 -10.43
CA HIS A 275 -13.90 -1.85 -9.76
C HIS A 275 -15.07 -1.99 -8.76
N SER A 276 -16.01 -2.91 -9.03
CA SER A 276 -17.11 -3.24 -8.12
C SER A 276 -16.61 -3.76 -6.77
N GLN A 277 -15.57 -4.59 -6.74
CA GLN A 277 -14.96 -5.11 -5.52
C GLN A 277 -14.24 -4.00 -4.75
N LEU A 278 -13.49 -3.13 -5.44
CA LEU A 278 -12.85 -1.98 -4.79
C LEU A 278 -13.89 -1.02 -4.18
N ASN A 279 -14.99 -0.77 -4.90
CA ASN A 279 -16.10 0.03 -4.39
C ASN A 279 -16.76 -0.59 -3.15
N ASN A 280 -16.92 -1.92 -3.11
CA ASN A 280 -17.44 -2.59 -1.93
C ASN A 280 -16.50 -2.42 -0.73
N TRP A 281 -15.20 -2.61 -0.91
CA TRP A 281 -14.20 -2.38 0.16
C TRP A 281 -14.22 -0.94 0.67
N ARG A 282 -14.29 0.06 -0.21
CA ARG A 282 -14.40 1.47 0.19
C ARG A 282 -15.63 1.71 1.07
N LYS A 283 -16.80 1.24 0.63
CA LYS A 283 -18.06 1.38 1.39
C LYS A 283 -18.05 0.63 2.72
N TYR A 284 -17.39 -0.54 2.76
CA TYR A 284 -17.30 -1.32 3.99
C TYR A 284 -16.37 -0.65 5.00
N LEU A 285 -15.25 -0.10 4.56
CA LEU A 285 -14.37 0.72 5.39
C LEU A 285 -15.08 1.99 5.88
N ASP A 286 -15.84 2.68 5.02
CA ASP A 286 -16.68 3.82 5.43
C ASP A 286 -17.63 3.43 6.56
N PHE A 287 -18.23 2.24 6.48
CA PHE A 287 -19.15 1.72 7.49
C PHE A 287 -18.46 1.42 8.83
N GLU A 288 -17.38 0.62 8.86
CA GLU A 288 -16.71 0.30 10.15
C GLU A 288 -16.07 1.54 10.79
N GLU A 289 -15.55 2.49 10.00
CA GLU A 289 -15.06 3.77 10.52
C GLU A 289 -16.18 4.58 11.17
N ALA A 290 -17.39 4.57 10.60
CA ALA A 290 -18.54 5.29 11.14
C ALA A 290 -19.14 4.63 12.39
N GLU A 291 -19.06 3.30 12.53
CA GLU A 291 -19.47 2.59 13.75
C GLU A 291 -18.53 2.91 14.93
N GLY A 292 -17.28 3.29 14.67
CA GLY A 292 -16.35 3.85 15.66
C GLY A 292 -15.67 2.83 16.57
N ASP A 293 -15.75 1.54 16.25
CA ASP A 293 -15.01 0.48 16.95
C ASP A 293 -13.60 0.36 16.35
N PHE A 294 -12.59 0.76 17.12
CA PHE A 294 -11.19 0.79 16.69
C PHE A 294 -10.66 -0.60 16.28
N ASP A 295 -10.89 -1.63 17.11
CA ASP A 295 -10.33 -2.97 16.87
C ASP A 295 -10.99 -3.61 15.64
N ARG A 296 -12.28 -3.36 15.44
CA ARG A 296 -13.01 -3.82 14.26
C ARG A 296 -12.57 -3.10 13.00
N ALA A 297 -12.38 -1.78 13.06
CA ALA A 297 -11.87 -1.02 11.93
C ALA A 297 -10.47 -1.49 11.53
N VAL A 298 -9.55 -1.68 12.49
CA VAL A 298 -8.23 -2.27 12.26
C VAL A 298 -8.34 -3.66 11.63
N SER A 299 -9.19 -4.53 12.19
CA SER A 299 -9.41 -5.87 11.65
C SER A 299 -9.88 -5.82 10.19
N LEU A 300 -10.80 -4.91 9.84
CA LEU A 300 -11.26 -4.76 8.46
C LEU A 300 -10.18 -4.19 7.54
N TYR A 301 -9.40 -3.22 7.99
CA TYR A 301 -8.27 -2.68 7.24
C TYR A 301 -7.25 -3.74 6.90
N GLU A 302 -6.83 -4.54 7.88
CA GLU A 302 -5.88 -5.63 7.65
C GLU A 302 -6.43 -6.66 6.64
N ARG A 303 -7.74 -6.99 6.72
CA ARG A 303 -8.41 -7.86 5.73
C ARG A 303 -8.41 -7.25 4.34
N CYS A 304 -8.77 -5.98 4.24
CA CYS A 304 -8.78 -5.24 2.97
C CYS A 304 -7.38 -5.27 2.33
N LEU A 305 -6.32 -5.02 3.10
CA LEU A 305 -4.95 -4.96 2.61
C LEU A 305 -4.38 -6.32 2.18
N VAL A 306 -4.99 -7.45 2.58
CA VAL A 306 -4.67 -8.75 1.98
C VAL A 306 -5.19 -8.83 0.54
N THR A 307 -6.47 -8.51 0.33
CA THR A 307 -7.09 -8.58 -1.00
C THR A 307 -6.63 -7.46 -1.93
N CYS A 308 -6.43 -6.26 -1.39
CA CYS A 308 -6.19 -5.01 -2.11
C CYS A 308 -4.73 -4.51 -1.99
N ALA A 309 -3.77 -5.38 -1.67
CA ALA A 309 -2.39 -5.00 -1.38
C ALA A 309 -1.71 -4.15 -2.46
N PHE A 310 -2.05 -4.34 -3.73
CA PHE A 310 -1.46 -3.59 -4.85
C PHE A 310 -2.13 -2.24 -5.14
N TYR A 311 -3.22 -1.92 -4.45
CA TYR A 311 -3.95 -0.66 -4.61
C TYR A 311 -3.53 0.31 -3.49
N ASP A 312 -2.64 1.24 -3.84
CA ASP A 312 -2.06 2.23 -2.93
C ASP A 312 -3.11 3.10 -2.20
N GLU A 313 -4.28 3.30 -2.80
CA GLU A 313 -5.39 4.04 -2.19
C GLU A 313 -5.78 3.53 -0.79
N PHE A 314 -5.78 2.20 -0.57
CA PHE A 314 -6.19 1.62 0.71
C PHE A 314 -5.09 1.75 1.76
N TRP A 315 -3.82 1.70 1.34
CA TRP A 315 -2.68 1.99 2.21
C TRP A 315 -2.69 3.45 2.66
N PHE A 316 -2.94 4.39 1.74
CA PHE A 316 -3.07 5.80 2.09
C PHE A 316 -4.24 6.04 3.04
N ARG A 317 -5.40 5.43 2.77
CA ARG A 317 -6.58 5.55 3.62
C ARG A 317 -6.28 5.04 5.04
N TYR A 318 -5.69 3.85 5.15
CA TYR A 318 -5.37 3.26 6.45
C TYR A 318 -4.34 4.07 7.23
N ALA A 319 -3.26 4.51 6.56
CA ALA A 319 -2.23 5.33 7.19
C ALA A 319 -2.81 6.66 7.69
N ARG A 320 -3.68 7.31 6.92
CA ARG A 320 -4.36 8.55 7.34
C ARG A 320 -5.30 8.33 8.51
N TRP A 321 -6.10 7.26 8.46
CA TRP A 321 -7.02 6.91 9.54
C TRP A 321 -6.28 6.58 10.83
N MET A 322 -5.19 5.82 10.76
CA MET A 322 -4.34 5.45 11.90
C MET A 322 -3.61 6.68 12.47
N ALA A 323 -3.06 7.56 11.61
CA ALA A 323 -2.39 8.78 12.03
C ALA A 323 -3.31 9.78 12.75
N ALA A 324 -4.63 9.69 12.50
CA ALA A 324 -5.62 10.52 13.18
C ALA A 324 -5.93 10.01 14.61
N GLN A 325 -5.44 8.84 15.00
CA GLN A 325 -5.63 8.27 16.33
C GLN A 325 -4.52 8.73 17.28
N ASP A 326 -4.87 8.96 18.55
CA ASP A 326 -3.92 9.46 19.54
C ASP A 326 -2.76 8.47 19.79
N GLY A 327 -1.53 8.94 19.56
CA GLY A 327 -0.30 8.19 19.90
C GLY A 327 0.02 7.01 18.98
N LYS A 328 -0.52 6.98 17.76
CA LYS A 328 -0.38 5.87 16.80
C LYS A 328 0.67 6.06 15.71
N ASP A 329 1.74 6.80 16.02
CA ASP A 329 2.83 7.08 15.06
C ASP A 329 3.59 5.80 14.64
N GLU A 330 3.82 4.86 15.56
CA GLU A 330 4.53 3.61 15.25
C GLU A 330 3.68 2.67 14.39
N GLU A 331 2.38 2.53 14.68
CA GLU A 331 1.46 1.78 13.84
C GLU A 331 1.34 2.39 12.45
N THR A 332 1.24 3.72 12.36
CA THR A 332 1.24 4.45 11.08
C THR A 332 2.53 4.17 10.28
N ARG A 333 3.69 4.19 10.94
CA ARG A 333 4.98 3.84 10.34
C ARG A 333 4.99 2.40 9.82
N HIS A 334 4.50 1.44 10.61
CA HIS A 334 4.41 0.05 10.17
C HIS A 334 3.53 -0.12 8.93
N ILE A 335 2.43 0.63 8.82
CA ILE A 335 1.58 0.64 7.62
C ILE A 335 2.40 1.09 6.40
N TYR A 336 3.13 2.20 6.50
CA TYR A 336 3.97 2.69 5.39
C TYR A 336 5.10 1.74 5.00
N ILE A 337 5.78 1.14 5.99
CA ILE A 337 6.83 0.13 5.74
C ILE A 337 6.24 -1.04 4.95
N ARG A 338 5.09 -1.57 5.37
CA ARG A 338 4.40 -2.66 4.66
C ARG A 338 3.97 -2.23 3.26
N ALA A 339 3.36 -1.06 3.12
CA ALA A 339 2.95 -0.52 1.83
C ALA A 339 4.12 -0.44 0.84
N SER A 340 5.33 -0.12 1.31
CA SER A 340 6.54 -0.05 0.48
C SER A 340 6.99 -1.39 -0.11
N ILE A 341 6.50 -2.51 0.41
CA ILE A 341 6.75 -3.87 -0.12
C ILE A 341 5.79 -4.17 -1.28
N PHE A 342 4.52 -3.75 -1.16
CA PHE A 342 3.47 -4.11 -2.10
C PHE A 342 3.26 -3.11 -3.23
N VAL A 343 3.37 -1.82 -2.94
CA VAL A 343 3.17 -0.77 -3.93
C VAL A 343 4.39 -0.71 -4.85
N PRO A 344 4.22 -0.74 -6.19
CA PRO A 344 5.33 -0.70 -7.14
C PRO A 344 6.29 0.46 -6.89
N ILE A 345 7.58 0.24 -7.20
CA ILE A 345 8.60 1.30 -7.02
C ILE A 345 8.32 2.52 -7.90
N SER A 346 7.72 2.30 -9.08
CA SER A 346 7.26 3.33 -10.03
C SER A 346 6.23 4.31 -9.46
N ARG A 347 5.62 4.00 -8.30
CA ARG A 347 4.69 4.86 -7.57
C ARG A 347 5.35 5.36 -6.27
N PRO A 348 6.20 6.41 -6.33
CA PRO A 348 6.98 6.85 -5.18
C PRO A 348 6.16 7.52 -4.07
N GLY A 349 4.94 7.98 -4.37
CA GLY A 349 4.11 8.79 -3.47
C GLY A 349 3.91 8.18 -2.07
N ILE A 350 3.73 6.86 -1.97
CA ILE A 350 3.57 6.17 -0.68
C ILE A 350 4.84 6.23 0.18
N ARG A 351 6.01 6.09 -0.45
CA ARG A 351 7.32 6.17 0.22
C ARG A 351 7.70 7.61 0.54
N MET A 352 7.27 8.56 -0.27
CA MET A 352 7.41 9.99 0.04
C MET A 352 6.58 10.40 1.25
N GLN A 353 5.32 9.95 1.34
CA GLN A 353 4.49 10.19 2.54
C GLN A 353 5.07 9.53 3.78
N TRP A 354 5.67 8.35 3.65
CA TRP A 354 6.44 7.74 4.73
C TRP A 354 7.59 8.66 5.19
N ALA A 355 8.39 9.19 4.26
CA ALA A 355 9.46 10.13 4.61
C ALA A 355 8.93 11.40 5.30
N TYR A 356 7.73 11.88 4.94
CA TYR A 356 7.09 13.02 5.61
C TYR A 356 6.68 12.71 7.04
N LEU A 357 6.16 11.50 7.29
CA LEU A 357 5.90 11.02 8.65
C LEU A 357 7.19 11.02 9.46
N GLU A 358 8.26 10.42 8.94
CA GLU A 358 9.53 10.35 9.67
C GLU A 358 10.11 11.72 9.97
N GLU A 359 10.05 12.66 9.02
CA GLU A 359 10.44 14.05 9.26
C GLU A 359 9.58 14.69 10.36
N SER A 360 8.26 14.49 10.35
CA SER A 360 7.36 15.03 11.38
C SER A 360 7.61 14.45 12.77
N CYS A 361 8.07 13.19 12.84
CA CYS A 361 8.49 12.53 14.08
C CYS A 361 9.93 12.91 14.51
N GLY A 362 10.62 13.76 13.75
CA GLY A 362 12.00 14.18 14.02
C GLY A 362 13.07 13.18 13.60
N ARG A 363 12.73 12.10 12.89
CA ARG A 363 13.66 11.09 12.33
C ARG A 363 14.13 11.49 10.94
N ILE A 364 14.86 12.61 10.90
CA ILE A 364 15.26 13.28 9.65
C ILE A 364 16.22 12.42 8.81
N ASP A 365 17.12 11.69 9.48
CA ASP A 365 18.04 10.73 8.85
C ASP A 365 17.29 9.64 8.10
N VAL A 366 16.27 9.05 8.73
CA VAL A 366 15.42 8.03 8.09
C VAL A 366 14.68 8.62 6.89
N ALA A 367 14.13 9.83 7.02
CA ALA A 367 13.47 10.50 5.90
C ALA A 367 14.42 10.73 4.71
N ILE A 368 15.69 11.08 4.95
CA ILE A 368 16.72 11.22 3.91
C ILE A 368 17.02 9.87 3.26
N ASP A 369 17.21 8.82 4.06
CA ASP A 369 17.51 7.46 3.57
C ASP A 369 16.38 6.91 2.70
N ILE A 370 15.12 7.20 3.02
CA ILE A 370 13.96 6.81 2.20
C ILE A 370 14.05 7.48 0.82
N HIS A 371 14.32 8.79 0.75
CA HIS A 371 14.47 9.48 -0.55
C HIS A 371 15.63 8.90 -1.36
N ALA A 372 16.78 8.67 -0.72
CA ALA A 372 17.94 8.07 -1.36
C ALA A 372 17.63 6.66 -1.90
N ALA A 373 16.94 5.82 -1.12
CA ALA A 373 16.55 4.47 -1.51
C ALA A 373 15.60 4.45 -2.72
N ILE A 374 14.67 5.41 -2.82
CA ILE A 374 13.82 5.57 -4.01
C ILE A 374 14.68 5.91 -5.23
N LEU A 375 15.58 6.90 -5.11
CA LEU A 375 16.41 7.37 -6.22
C LEU A 375 17.46 6.35 -6.67
N MET A 376 17.87 5.40 -5.82
CA MET A 376 18.68 4.26 -6.23
C MET A 376 17.99 3.39 -7.29
N LYS A 377 16.65 3.33 -7.28
CA LYS A 377 15.85 2.56 -8.24
C LYS A 377 15.24 3.45 -9.34
N LEU A 378 14.94 4.71 -9.02
CA LEU A 378 14.35 5.69 -9.92
C LEU A 378 15.19 6.98 -9.94
N PRO A 379 16.40 6.96 -10.52
CA PRO A 379 17.28 8.13 -10.52
C PRO A 379 16.68 9.33 -11.24
N ASP A 380 15.79 9.09 -12.21
CA ASP A 380 15.15 10.13 -13.03
C ASP A 380 13.85 10.69 -12.42
N CYS A 381 13.52 10.34 -11.16
CA CYS A 381 12.29 10.79 -10.53
C CYS A 381 12.40 12.23 -9.99
N VAL A 382 12.05 13.21 -10.83
CA VAL A 382 12.10 14.65 -10.49
C VAL A 382 11.36 14.95 -9.19
N GLU A 383 10.16 14.39 -9.01
CA GLU A 383 9.33 14.63 -7.83
C GLU A 383 10.04 14.26 -6.52
N VAL A 384 10.74 13.12 -6.49
CA VAL A 384 11.47 12.66 -5.31
C VAL A 384 12.68 13.55 -5.03
N VAL A 385 13.41 13.99 -6.06
CA VAL A 385 14.53 14.92 -5.91
C VAL A 385 14.05 16.27 -5.36
N VAL A 386 12.96 16.80 -5.90
CA VAL A 386 12.34 18.05 -5.43
C VAL A 386 11.92 17.92 -3.97
N SER A 387 11.28 16.81 -3.62
CA SER A 387 10.88 16.57 -2.24
C SER A 387 12.06 16.50 -1.27
N TRP A 388 13.13 15.79 -1.66
CA TRP A 388 14.36 15.72 -0.88
C TRP A 388 15.02 17.08 -0.72
N ALA A 389 15.10 17.89 -1.78
CA ALA A 389 15.61 19.25 -1.70
C ALA A 389 14.79 20.10 -0.72
N HIS A 390 13.45 19.96 -0.73
CA HIS A 390 12.59 20.69 0.22
C HIS A 390 12.68 20.18 1.66
N LEU A 391 12.96 18.90 1.89
CA LEU A 391 13.33 18.37 3.21
C LEU A 391 14.62 19.05 3.69
N GLN A 392 15.68 19.03 2.87
CA GLN A 392 16.94 19.67 3.22
C GLN A 392 16.78 21.17 3.47
N ARG A 393 15.91 21.84 2.71
CA ARG A 393 15.57 23.24 2.93
C ARG A 393 14.97 23.48 4.32
N ARG A 394 14.02 22.63 4.75
CA ARG A 394 13.34 22.76 6.04
C ARG A 394 14.29 22.51 7.22
N GLN A 395 15.20 21.55 7.06
CA GLN A 395 16.06 21.09 8.15
C GLN A 395 17.42 21.80 8.21
N ASN A 396 18.01 22.10 7.05
CA ASN A 396 19.40 22.57 6.90
C ASN A 396 19.54 23.86 6.08
N GLY A 397 18.45 24.43 5.60
CA GLY A 397 18.42 25.71 4.89
C GLY A 397 18.66 25.63 3.38
N LEU A 398 18.67 26.80 2.74
CA LEU A 398 18.62 26.92 1.28
C LEU A 398 19.81 26.26 0.56
N GLU A 399 21.03 26.44 1.06
CA GLU A 399 22.23 25.89 0.39
C GLU A 399 22.23 24.36 0.38
N ALA A 400 21.73 23.72 1.43
CA ALA A 400 21.60 22.26 1.48
C ALA A 400 20.62 21.75 0.40
N ALA A 401 19.51 22.47 0.19
CA ALA A 401 18.56 22.14 -0.88
C ALA A 401 19.17 22.35 -2.28
N VAL A 402 19.92 23.42 -2.48
CA VAL A 402 20.66 23.66 -3.74
C VAL A 402 21.68 22.56 -3.99
N GLN A 403 22.35 22.07 -2.94
CA GLN A 403 23.32 20.99 -3.07
C GLN A 403 22.66 19.70 -3.56
N VAL A 404 21.46 19.34 -3.07
CA VAL A 404 20.71 18.18 -3.59
C VAL A 404 20.49 18.29 -5.10
N TYR A 405 20.04 19.45 -5.59
CA TYR A 405 19.87 19.64 -7.04
C TYR A 405 21.18 19.50 -7.79
N ARG A 406 22.27 20.11 -7.30
CA ARG A 406 23.59 20.02 -7.94
C ARG A 406 24.08 18.58 -8.03
N ASP A 407 24.00 17.83 -6.92
CA ASP A 407 24.45 16.44 -6.87
C ASP A 407 23.70 15.57 -7.89
N GLN A 408 22.38 15.75 -8.03
CA GLN A 408 21.57 15.02 -9.02
C GLN A 408 21.81 15.50 -10.46
N ILE A 409 22.06 16.79 -10.67
CA ILE A 409 22.41 17.34 -11.99
C ILE A 409 23.79 16.83 -12.45
N ASP A 410 24.75 16.70 -11.53
CA ASP A 410 26.10 16.23 -11.82
C ASP A 410 26.17 14.70 -11.95
N ALA A 411 25.17 13.97 -11.44
CA ALA A 411 25.11 12.52 -11.52
C ALA A 411 25.08 12.02 -12.98
N PRO A 412 25.93 11.04 -13.36
CA PRO A 412 25.97 10.50 -14.73
C PRO A 412 24.77 9.59 -15.05
N THR A 413 24.07 9.10 -14.02
CA THR A 413 22.92 8.20 -14.14
C THR A 413 21.61 8.93 -14.43
N VAL A 414 21.55 10.25 -14.22
CA VAL A 414 20.36 11.07 -14.43
C VAL A 414 20.29 11.55 -15.87
N ASP A 415 19.14 11.44 -16.51
CA ASP A 415 18.95 11.81 -17.90
C ASP A 415 18.90 13.34 -18.12
N LEU A 416 19.19 13.77 -19.35
CA LEU A 416 19.29 15.19 -19.70
C LEU A 416 18.00 15.99 -19.41
N TYR A 417 16.83 15.39 -19.65
CA TYR A 417 15.54 16.07 -19.49
C TYR A 417 15.15 16.17 -18.02
N THR A 418 15.51 15.16 -17.22
CA THR A 418 15.44 15.26 -15.75
C THR A 418 16.34 16.38 -15.25
N LYS A 419 17.61 16.47 -15.70
CA LYS A 419 18.50 17.58 -15.31
C LYS A 419 17.92 18.94 -15.67
N ALA A 420 17.33 19.09 -16.85
CA ALA A 420 16.65 20.30 -17.28
C ALA A 420 15.53 20.72 -16.31
N ALA A 421 14.70 19.76 -15.90
CA ALA A 421 13.65 19.99 -14.92
C ALA A 421 14.22 20.39 -13.55
N LEU A 422 15.26 19.71 -13.06
CA LEU A 422 15.91 20.03 -11.79
C LEU A 422 16.54 21.42 -11.78
N VAL A 423 17.15 21.85 -12.89
CA VAL A 423 17.67 23.22 -13.02
C VAL A 423 16.55 24.25 -12.96
N ALA A 424 15.41 23.96 -13.59
CA ALA A 424 14.26 24.84 -13.53
C ALA A 424 13.67 24.91 -12.11
N GLU A 425 13.60 23.79 -11.38
CA GLU A 425 13.18 23.77 -9.97
C GLU A 425 14.16 24.50 -9.06
N TRP A 426 15.46 24.37 -9.31
CA TRP A 426 16.47 25.15 -8.59
C TRP A 426 16.28 26.66 -8.81
N ALA A 427 16.01 27.11 -10.04
CA ALA A 427 15.72 28.52 -10.30
C ALA A 427 14.44 28.98 -9.57
N GLN A 428 13.39 28.16 -9.54
CA GLN A 428 12.16 28.43 -8.78
C GLN A 428 12.43 28.54 -7.28
N LEU A 429 13.28 27.66 -6.73
CA LEU A 429 13.69 27.70 -5.33
C LEU A 429 14.39 29.03 -4.99
N LEU A 430 15.33 29.48 -5.83
CA LEU A 430 16.01 30.76 -5.65
C LEU A 430 15.03 31.94 -5.72
N TRP A 431 14.09 31.92 -6.67
CA TRP A 431 13.12 33.00 -6.78
C TRP A 431 12.13 33.02 -5.60
N LYS A 432 11.46 31.91 -5.31
CA LYS A 432 10.36 31.86 -4.33
C LYS A 432 10.84 31.84 -2.88
N VAL A 433 12.01 31.24 -2.60
CA VAL A 433 12.53 31.09 -1.22
C VAL A 433 13.58 32.13 -0.89
N LYS A 434 14.56 32.36 -1.78
CA LYS A 434 15.57 33.42 -1.56
C LYS A 434 15.01 34.81 -1.85
N GLY A 435 13.95 34.91 -2.68
CA GLY A 435 13.40 36.19 -3.14
C GLY A 435 14.20 36.84 -4.27
N SER A 436 15.15 36.12 -4.88
CA SER A 436 16.08 36.67 -5.86
C SER A 436 15.70 36.28 -7.29
N ALA A 437 15.00 37.19 -7.98
CA ALA A 437 14.66 37.01 -9.39
C ALA A 437 15.91 37.11 -10.30
N GLU A 438 16.94 37.86 -9.88
CA GLU A 438 18.21 37.95 -10.61
C GLU A 438 18.96 36.62 -10.61
N ASP A 439 19.08 35.96 -9.44
CA ASP A 439 19.78 34.67 -9.35
C ASP A 439 19.02 33.58 -10.13
N ALA A 440 17.68 33.57 -10.05
CA ALA A 440 16.86 32.64 -10.82
C ALA A 440 17.06 32.82 -12.34
N ARG A 441 17.07 34.07 -12.84
CA ARG A 441 17.39 34.34 -14.26
C ARG A 441 18.80 33.90 -14.63
N ALA A 442 19.77 34.16 -13.77
CA ALA A 442 21.15 33.76 -14.03
C ALA A 442 21.25 32.24 -14.20
N VAL A 443 20.51 31.46 -13.40
CA VAL A 443 20.43 29.99 -13.56
C VAL A 443 19.82 29.61 -14.90
N PHE A 444 18.68 30.19 -15.31
CA PHE A 444 18.09 29.89 -16.62
C PHE A 444 19.03 30.25 -17.78
N LEU A 445 19.57 31.46 -17.80
CA LEU A 445 20.45 31.95 -18.87
C LEU A 445 21.72 31.11 -19.02
N LYS A 446 22.36 30.73 -17.90
CA LYS A 446 23.59 29.92 -17.93
C LYS A 446 23.35 28.53 -18.53
N ASN A 447 22.14 28.00 -18.38
CA ASN A 447 21.81 26.62 -18.72
C ASN A 447 20.98 26.48 -20.01
N SER A 448 20.49 27.58 -20.61
CA SER A 448 19.62 27.54 -21.79
C SER A 448 20.25 26.84 -23.01
N GLN A 449 21.58 26.94 -23.16
CA GLN A 449 22.31 26.26 -24.24
C GLN A 449 22.32 24.73 -24.11
N TRP A 450 22.18 24.18 -22.89
CA TRP A 450 22.25 22.74 -22.62
C TRP A 450 20.87 22.09 -22.62
N TYR A 451 19.85 22.84 -22.16
CA TYR A 451 18.49 22.31 -21.94
C TYR A 451 17.44 22.93 -22.85
N GLY A 452 17.87 23.54 -23.97
CA GLY A 452 16.97 24.16 -24.95
C GLY A 452 15.96 23.20 -25.60
N ASP A 453 16.15 21.89 -25.46
CA ASP A 453 15.25 20.85 -25.95
C ASP A 453 14.36 20.25 -24.85
N SER A 454 14.11 20.96 -23.73
CA SER A 454 13.19 20.51 -22.66
C SER A 454 11.98 21.42 -22.53
N LEU A 455 10.78 20.86 -22.69
CA LEU A 455 9.53 21.61 -22.51
C LEU A 455 9.40 22.19 -21.10
N VAL A 456 9.64 21.36 -20.08
CA VAL A 456 9.54 21.74 -18.66
C VAL A 456 10.44 22.93 -18.33
N PHE A 457 11.67 22.94 -18.86
CA PHE A 457 12.60 24.05 -18.65
C PHE A 457 12.03 25.37 -19.17
N TRP A 458 11.49 25.36 -20.39
CA TRP A 458 10.90 26.55 -21.01
C TRP A 458 9.59 26.97 -20.36
N GLU A 459 8.70 26.03 -20.02
CA GLU A 459 7.45 26.35 -19.32
C GLU A 459 7.72 27.03 -17.98
N LYS A 460 8.66 26.50 -17.18
CA LYS A 460 9.02 27.09 -15.88
C LYS A 460 9.74 28.43 -16.02
N TRP A 461 10.61 28.61 -17.01
CA TRP A 461 11.26 29.90 -17.24
C TRP A 461 10.24 30.95 -17.72
N PHE A 462 9.38 30.58 -18.67
CA PHE A 462 8.38 31.48 -19.21
C PHE A 462 7.35 31.88 -18.14
N ALA A 463 6.86 30.92 -17.35
CA ALA A 463 5.99 31.19 -16.20
C ALA A 463 6.67 32.10 -15.17
N PHE A 464 7.95 31.87 -14.87
CA PHE A 464 8.73 32.72 -13.98
C PHE A 464 8.75 34.20 -14.43
N GLU A 465 8.96 34.48 -15.72
CA GLU A 465 8.97 35.86 -16.22
C GLU A 465 7.57 36.49 -16.26
N LEU A 466 6.54 35.69 -16.59
CA LEU A 466 5.14 36.16 -16.62
C LEU A 466 4.63 36.58 -15.24
N ASP A 467 5.03 35.85 -14.20
CA ASP A 467 4.63 36.08 -12.82
C ASP A 467 5.36 37.26 -12.13
N GLN A 468 6.31 37.90 -12.81
CA GLN A 468 6.98 39.07 -12.25
C GLN A 468 5.98 40.21 -12.11
N SER A 469 5.76 40.66 -10.88
CA SER A 469 4.95 41.82 -10.57
C SER A 469 5.72 43.08 -10.91
N ALA A 470 5.59 43.56 -12.15
CA ALA A 470 6.19 44.82 -12.60
C ALA A 470 5.15 45.93 -12.66
N THR A 471 5.51 47.13 -12.20
CA THR A 471 4.71 48.36 -12.33
C THR A 471 5.55 49.49 -12.91
N GLY A 472 5.01 50.26 -13.87
CA GLY A 472 5.70 51.43 -14.41
C GLY A 472 6.83 51.08 -15.38
N GLU A 473 8.04 51.61 -15.17
CA GLU A 473 9.17 51.39 -16.10
C GLU A 473 9.63 49.92 -16.16
N GLU A 474 9.54 49.20 -15.04
CA GLU A 474 9.86 47.76 -14.96
C GLU A 474 8.96 46.89 -15.84
N GLU A 475 7.78 47.37 -16.22
CA GLU A 475 6.83 46.64 -17.06
C GLU A 475 7.36 46.50 -18.50
N LYS A 476 8.08 47.51 -19.00
CA LYS A 476 8.74 47.46 -20.31
C LYS A 476 9.88 46.45 -20.31
N ASP A 477 10.74 46.51 -19.30
CA ASP A 477 11.86 45.58 -19.17
C ASP A 477 11.37 44.14 -19.01
N THR A 478 10.27 43.94 -18.28
CA THR A 478 9.63 42.63 -18.14
C THR A 478 9.06 42.15 -19.47
N ALA A 479 8.39 43.01 -20.24
CA ALA A 479 7.87 42.68 -21.56
C ALA A 479 9.00 42.30 -22.54
N GLU A 480 10.14 42.99 -22.50
CA GLU A 480 11.32 42.65 -23.30
C GLU A 480 11.92 41.30 -22.91
N ARG A 481 11.99 40.99 -21.61
CA ARG A 481 12.44 39.66 -21.14
C ARG A 481 11.50 38.55 -21.59
N ILE A 482 10.18 38.70 -21.41
CA ILE A 482 9.18 37.71 -21.84
C ILE A 482 9.30 37.46 -23.35
N LYS A 483 9.41 38.53 -24.14
CA LYS A 483 9.62 38.43 -25.59
C LYS A 483 10.92 37.69 -25.90
N SER A 484 12.02 38.02 -25.22
CA SER A 484 13.32 37.36 -25.42
C SER A 484 13.25 35.87 -25.15
N VAL A 485 12.60 35.45 -24.05
CA VAL A 485 12.42 34.03 -23.71
C VAL A 485 11.59 33.32 -24.78
N PHE A 486 10.49 33.93 -25.24
CA PHE A 486 9.66 33.37 -26.30
C PHE A 486 10.40 33.22 -27.63
N ASP A 487 11.15 34.24 -28.05
CA ASP A 487 11.94 34.21 -29.28
C ASP A 487 13.09 33.19 -29.18
N GLU A 488 13.75 33.09 -28.02
CA GLU A 488 14.80 32.11 -27.77
C GLU A 488 14.27 30.67 -27.82
N PHE A 489 13.16 30.40 -27.12
CA PHE A 489 12.47 29.12 -27.18
C PHE A 489 12.13 28.72 -28.61
N ARG A 490 11.49 29.63 -29.35
CA ARG A 490 11.02 29.37 -30.72
C ARG A 490 12.17 29.04 -31.67
N THR A 491 13.29 29.72 -31.52
CA THR A 491 14.45 29.63 -32.43
C THR A 491 15.45 28.54 -32.05
N LYS A 492 15.70 28.32 -30.75
CA LYS A 492 16.73 27.38 -30.28
C LYS A 492 16.21 25.97 -30.01
N SER A 493 14.94 25.81 -29.63
CA SER A 493 14.40 24.48 -29.32
C SER A 493 14.08 23.66 -30.59
N LYS A 494 14.32 22.35 -30.51
CA LYS A 494 13.93 21.35 -31.53
C LYS A 494 12.60 20.66 -31.22
N LEU A 495 11.85 21.17 -30.25
CA LEU A 495 10.52 20.66 -29.87
C LEU A 495 9.53 20.79 -31.03
N SER A 496 8.50 19.94 -31.02
CA SER A 496 7.50 19.85 -32.07
C SER A 496 6.74 21.17 -32.28
N GLY A 497 6.23 21.34 -33.50
CA GLY A 497 5.41 22.51 -33.84
C GLY A 497 4.17 22.66 -32.92
N SER A 498 3.57 21.54 -32.49
CA SER A 498 2.45 21.53 -31.54
C SER A 498 2.83 22.15 -30.20
N VAL A 499 3.96 21.72 -29.64
CA VAL A 499 4.47 22.26 -28.36
C VAL A 499 4.83 23.74 -28.50
N LYS A 500 5.46 24.14 -29.62
CA LYS A 500 5.75 25.55 -29.88
C LYS A 500 4.48 26.40 -29.99
N GLN A 501 3.43 25.85 -30.60
CA GLN A 501 2.12 26.50 -30.66
C GLN A 501 1.48 26.66 -29.28
N GLU A 502 1.64 25.70 -28.37
CA GLU A 502 1.12 25.83 -26.99
C GLU A 502 1.72 27.03 -26.25
N LEU A 503 3.05 27.15 -26.23
CA LEU A 503 3.70 28.31 -25.59
C LEU A 503 3.38 29.62 -26.31
N ALA A 504 3.21 29.58 -27.64
CA ALA A 504 2.76 30.74 -28.41
C ALA A 504 1.36 31.22 -27.97
N ARG A 505 0.42 30.32 -27.66
CA ARG A 505 -0.88 30.73 -27.10
C ARG A 505 -0.72 31.46 -25.77
N VAL A 506 0.17 30.99 -24.89
CA VAL A 506 0.45 31.65 -23.60
C VAL A 506 1.01 33.05 -23.82
N TYR A 507 2.00 33.20 -24.71
CA TYR A 507 2.56 34.51 -25.05
C TYR A 507 1.53 35.45 -25.69
N MET A 508 0.71 34.95 -26.61
CA MET A 508 -0.35 35.72 -27.25
C MET A 508 -1.40 36.19 -26.23
N ASN A 509 -1.78 35.36 -25.26
CA ASN A 509 -2.66 35.76 -24.17
C ASN A 509 -2.02 36.89 -23.32
N TYR A 510 -0.72 36.79 -23.02
CA TYR A 510 0.00 37.86 -22.34
C TYR A 510 -0.04 39.18 -23.13
N LEU A 511 0.19 39.13 -24.45
CA LEU A 511 0.14 40.33 -25.32
C LEU A 511 -1.25 41.00 -25.26
N VAL A 512 -2.33 40.23 -25.21
CA VAL A 512 -3.71 40.75 -25.10
C VAL A 512 -3.97 41.37 -23.73
N GLN A 513 -3.51 40.74 -22.66
CA GLN A 513 -3.87 41.13 -21.30
C GLN A 513 -2.98 42.22 -20.72
N ARG A 514 -1.68 42.22 -21.05
CA ARG A 514 -0.65 43.05 -20.42
C ARG A 514 0.31 43.70 -21.42
N GLY A 515 0.11 43.50 -22.72
CA GLY A 515 0.99 44.05 -23.74
C GLY A 515 0.88 45.56 -23.88
N GLY A 516 2.00 46.19 -24.30
CA GLY A 516 2.05 47.62 -24.59
C GLY A 516 1.33 48.01 -25.90
N LYS A 517 1.50 49.26 -26.33
CA LYS A 517 0.81 49.85 -27.50
C LYS A 517 0.92 49.01 -28.79
N ASP A 518 2.06 48.38 -29.01
CA ASP A 518 2.35 47.62 -30.24
C ASP A 518 2.05 46.10 -30.10
N ALA A 519 1.51 45.67 -28.96
CA ALA A 519 1.33 44.25 -28.66
C ALA A 519 0.39 43.54 -29.63
N MET A 520 -0.65 44.22 -30.14
CA MET A 520 -1.58 43.62 -31.10
C MET A 520 -0.94 43.43 -32.48
N THR A 521 0.04 44.26 -32.84
CA THR A 521 0.84 44.04 -34.05
C THR A 521 1.71 42.79 -33.88
N ILE A 522 2.40 42.67 -32.75
CA ILE A 522 3.22 41.49 -32.42
C ILE A 522 2.34 40.23 -32.36
N PHE A 523 1.13 40.33 -31.78
CA PHE A 523 0.17 39.22 -31.72
C PHE A 523 -0.14 38.68 -33.11
N LEU A 524 -0.46 39.54 -34.07
CA LEU A 524 -0.79 39.13 -35.44
C LEU A 524 0.43 38.55 -36.18
N GLU A 525 1.63 39.00 -35.86
CA GLU A 525 2.86 38.41 -36.38
C GLU A 525 3.09 37.00 -35.84
N VAL A 526 2.93 36.79 -34.53
CA VAL A 526 3.05 35.48 -33.89
C VAL A 526 1.94 34.54 -34.38
N ASP A 527 0.71 35.03 -34.50
CA ASP A 527 -0.44 34.26 -35.01
C ASP A 527 -0.15 33.71 -36.42
N ARG A 528 0.27 34.60 -37.32
CA ARG A 528 0.64 34.22 -38.68
C ARG A 528 1.82 33.25 -38.72
N ASP A 529 2.86 33.52 -37.94
CA ASP A 529 4.09 32.71 -37.97
C ASP A 529 3.87 31.32 -37.37
N MET A 530 3.00 31.17 -36.35
CA MET A 530 2.80 29.92 -35.60
C MET A 530 1.55 29.11 -36.02
N PHE A 531 0.47 29.78 -36.42
CA PHE A 531 -0.82 29.16 -36.75
C PHE A 531 -1.24 29.37 -38.21
N GLY A 532 -0.49 30.17 -38.97
CA GLY A 532 -0.73 30.37 -40.39
C GLY A 532 -0.49 29.11 -41.24
N PRO A 533 -0.99 29.10 -42.48
CA PRO A 533 -0.74 28.00 -43.42
C PRO A 533 0.76 27.87 -43.73
N ALA A 534 1.19 26.66 -44.12
CA ALA A 534 2.60 26.34 -44.39
C ALA A 534 3.29 27.23 -45.45
N SER A 535 2.52 27.90 -46.31
CA SER A 535 3.04 28.85 -47.30
C SER A 535 3.53 30.18 -46.70
N ILE A 536 3.17 30.48 -45.45
CA ILE A 536 3.45 31.77 -44.77
C ILE A 536 4.05 31.54 -43.38
N SER A 537 3.78 30.39 -42.74
CA SER A 537 4.38 30.02 -41.47
C SER A 537 5.89 29.81 -41.61
N LYS A 538 6.68 30.62 -40.88
CA LYS A 538 8.15 30.47 -40.83
C LYS A 538 8.60 29.18 -40.13
N SER A 539 7.70 28.50 -39.43
CA SER A 539 7.92 27.17 -38.82
C SER A 539 8.28 26.11 -39.89
N THR A 540 7.79 26.26 -41.12
CA THR A 540 7.98 25.28 -42.21
C THR A 540 9.13 25.61 -43.16
N ILE A 541 9.66 26.84 -43.15
CA ILE A 541 10.65 27.32 -44.13
C ILE A 541 12.10 27.03 -43.68
N ALA A 542 12.36 26.93 -42.38
CA ALA A 542 13.69 26.65 -41.84
C ALA A 542 14.23 25.25 -42.18
N SER A 543 13.38 24.32 -42.64
CA SER A 543 13.76 22.94 -42.95
C SER A 543 14.46 22.76 -44.31
N LYS A 544 14.52 23.78 -45.18
CA LYS A 544 15.04 23.63 -46.55
C LYS A 544 16.17 24.56 -46.97
N GLU A 545 16.41 25.66 -46.28
CA GLU A 545 17.44 26.63 -46.71
C GLU A 545 18.39 26.99 -45.56
N ASN A 546 19.30 26.06 -45.26
CA ASN A 546 20.70 26.28 -44.83
C ASN A 546 21.16 25.07 -44.01
N GLY A 547 22.12 24.32 -44.56
CA GLY A 547 22.62 23.06 -44.01
C GLY A 547 23.49 23.17 -42.75
N THR A 548 22.99 23.83 -41.70
CA THR A 548 23.61 23.87 -40.37
C THR A 548 22.56 24.12 -39.27
N THR A 549 21.63 23.20 -39.05
CA THR A 549 20.85 23.10 -37.80
C THR A 549 20.52 21.63 -37.53
N GLY A 550 20.76 21.18 -36.29
CA GLY A 550 20.79 19.76 -35.92
C GLY A 550 19.48 19.02 -36.21
N GLY A 551 19.60 17.75 -36.62
CA GLY A 551 18.48 16.89 -37.02
C GLY A 551 17.38 16.78 -35.96
N GLU A 552 16.20 16.37 -36.42
CA GLU A 552 15.03 16.10 -35.57
C GLU A 552 15.42 15.16 -34.42
N LEU A 553 14.87 15.43 -33.23
CA LEU A 553 14.99 14.51 -32.10
C LEU A 553 14.42 13.15 -32.51
N ASP A 554 15.13 12.08 -32.18
CA ASP A 554 14.60 10.74 -32.30
C ASP A 554 13.33 10.60 -31.43
N GLU A 555 12.49 9.63 -31.77
CA GLU A 555 11.17 9.48 -31.15
C GLU A 555 11.24 9.32 -29.61
N ALA A 556 12.24 8.60 -29.09
CA ALA A 556 12.36 8.38 -27.65
C ALA A 556 12.80 9.67 -26.93
N SER A 557 13.78 10.39 -27.51
CA SER A 557 14.20 11.70 -27.03
C SER A 557 13.06 12.72 -27.08
N ARG A 558 12.28 12.75 -28.16
CA ARG A 558 11.14 13.67 -28.30
C ARG A 558 10.08 13.43 -27.22
N ARG A 559 9.75 12.17 -26.93
CA ARG A 559 8.80 11.84 -25.86
C ARG A 559 9.25 12.35 -24.50
N LYS A 560 10.53 12.21 -24.16
CA LYS A 560 11.08 12.74 -22.89
C LYS A 560 11.17 14.27 -22.89
N ALA A 561 11.58 14.86 -24.01
CA ALA A 561 11.69 16.30 -24.21
C ALA A 561 10.36 17.03 -24.03
N GLU A 562 9.28 16.42 -24.51
CA GLU A 562 7.92 16.96 -24.50
C GLU A 562 7.06 16.40 -23.35
N ALA A 563 7.64 15.56 -22.49
CA ALA A 563 6.96 15.04 -21.32
C ALA A 563 6.63 16.16 -20.33
N ARG A 564 5.40 16.16 -19.84
CA ARG A 564 4.99 17.01 -18.72
C ARG A 564 5.25 16.27 -17.42
N LEU A 565 5.76 17.01 -16.45
CA LEU A 565 5.88 16.53 -15.09
C LEU A 565 4.61 16.91 -14.34
N PHE A 566 4.02 15.92 -13.68
CA PHE A 566 2.92 16.14 -12.76
C PHE A 566 3.37 15.67 -11.39
N ALA A 567 3.07 16.45 -10.35
CA ALA A 567 3.28 15.99 -8.99
C ALA A 567 2.20 14.97 -8.62
N PHE A 568 2.53 14.03 -7.73
CA PHE A 568 1.62 13.01 -7.22
C PHE A 568 0.27 13.60 -6.81
N TYR A 569 0.28 14.70 -6.04
CA TYR A 569 -0.95 15.34 -5.56
C TYR A 569 -1.75 16.09 -6.64
N GLU A 570 -1.17 16.37 -7.80
CA GLU A 570 -1.90 16.93 -8.95
C GLU A 570 -2.62 15.84 -9.75
N THR A 571 -2.08 14.61 -9.72
CA THR A 571 -2.63 13.44 -10.41
C THR A 571 -3.43 12.52 -9.53
N HIS A 572 -3.37 12.69 -8.21
CA HIS A 572 -4.12 11.86 -7.26
C HIS A 572 -5.61 12.22 -7.35
N THR A 573 -6.32 11.52 -8.21
CA THR A 573 -7.75 11.70 -8.41
C THR A 573 -8.55 10.83 -7.45
N GLU A 574 -9.70 11.34 -7.01
CA GLU A 574 -10.65 10.52 -6.27
C GLU A 574 -11.10 9.31 -7.09
N PRO A 575 -11.30 8.14 -6.46
CA PRO A 575 -11.72 6.96 -7.18
C PRO A 575 -13.09 7.15 -7.84
N ASN A 576 -13.19 6.81 -9.13
CA ASN A 576 -14.47 6.87 -9.84
C ASN A 576 -15.36 5.68 -9.44
N THR A 577 -16.39 5.94 -8.64
CA THR A 577 -17.33 4.90 -8.17
C THR A 577 -18.16 4.28 -9.29
N ALA A 578 -18.25 4.92 -10.47
CA ALA A 578 -18.97 4.41 -11.63
C ALA A 578 -18.08 3.63 -12.62
N ALA A 579 -16.78 3.50 -12.33
CA ALA A 579 -15.86 2.73 -13.17
C ALA A 579 -16.27 1.25 -13.25
N GLN A 580 -16.05 0.65 -14.42
CA GLN A 580 -16.38 -0.74 -14.73
C GLN A 580 -15.15 -1.46 -15.27
N GLY A 581 -15.17 -2.79 -15.20
CA GLY A 581 -14.05 -3.63 -15.63
C GLY A 581 -12.99 -3.81 -14.53
N PRO A 582 -11.85 -4.43 -14.86
CA PRO A 582 -10.76 -4.60 -13.91
C PRO A 582 -10.12 -3.25 -13.58
N ALA A 583 -9.69 -3.10 -12.34
CA ALA A 583 -9.01 -1.93 -11.82
C ALA A 583 -7.50 -2.15 -11.90
N ASP A 584 -6.84 -1.30 -12.68
CA ASP A 584 -5.39 -1.28 -12.83
C ASP A 584 -4.73 -1.08 -11.45
N PHE A 585 -3.59 -1.74 -11.25
CA PHE A 585 -2.75 -1.51 -10.08
C PHE A 585 -2.02 -0.15 -10.15
N ASN A 586 -2.02 0.51 -11.32
CA ASN A 586 -1.31 1.77 -11.62
C ASN A 586 -2.13 3.05 -11.49
#